data_AF-A0A919IRK2-F1
#
_entry.id   AF-A0A919IRK2-F1
#
_cell.length_a   1.000
_cell.length_b   1.000
_cell.length_c   1.000
_cell.angle_alpha   90.00
_cell.angle_beta   90.00
_cell.angle_gamma   90.00
#
_symmetry.space_group_name_H-M   'P 1'
#
loop_
_entity.id
_entity.type
_entity.pdbx_description
1 polymer ?
#
loop_
_entity_poly.entity_id
_entity_poly.type
_entity_poly.pdbx_seq_one_letter_code
_entity_poly.pdbx_strand_id
1 'polypeptide(L)'
;MLIPVALIMMGGFPTGFPWQAPTLTAATQLLNAIGALFLVMAMSRGKASVVAPITNALAPVLTIALSLAVYRSVPSVYQSAGIVLALAGSTLMVYTTEKSAELAEA
;
A
#
# COMPACT_ATOMS: atom_id res chain seq x y z
N MET A 1 -6.68 17.28 3.83
CA MET A 1 -7.90 17.47 3.02
C MET A 1 -7.66 18.62 2.03
N LEU A 2 -7.38 18.31 0.77
CA LEU A 2 -7.11 19.30 -0.29
C LEU A 2 -8.36 19.67 -1.11
N ILE A 3 -9.52 19.11 -0.76
CA ILE A 3 -10.80 19.31 -1.44
C ILE A 3 -11.14 20.81 -1.64
N PRO A 4 -10.95 21.70 -0.64
CA PRO A 4 -11.25 23.13 -0.82
C PRO A 4 -10.34 23.79 -1.86
N VAL A 5 -9.04 23.46 -1.86
CA VAL A 5 -8.06 24.00 -2.79
C VAL A 5 -8.35 23.52 -4.22
N ALA A 6 -8.72 22.25 -4.38
CA ALA A 6 -9.10 21.68 -5.66
C ALA A 6 -10.34 22.38 -6.23
N LEU A 7 -11.37 22.63 -5.42
CA LEU A 7 -12.59 23.34 -5.85
C LEU A 7 -12.31 24.80 -6.25
N ILE A 8 -11.39 25.48 -5.56
CA ILE A 8 -10.96 26.84 -5.91
C ILE A 8 -10.19 26.83 -7.24
N MET A 9 -9.25 25.89 -7.45
CA MET A 9 -8.49 25.78 -8.70
C MET A 9 -9.36 25.38 -9.89
N MET A 10 -10.40 24.56 -9.67
CA MET A 10 -11.33 24.10 -10.70
C MET A 10 -12.46 25.12 -10.98
N GLY A 11 -12.54 26.21 -10.22
CA GLY A 11 -13.52 27.29 -10.42
C GLY A 11 -14.96 26.96 -10.00
N GLY A 12 -15.17 25.94 -9.17
CA GLY A 12 -16.50 25.51 -8.72
C GLY A 12 -16.65 23.99 -8.63
N PHE A 13 -17.88 23.52 -8.37
CA PHE A 13 -18.18 22.09 -8.34
C PHE A 13 -18.29 21.55 -9.78
N PRO A 14 -17.43 20.60 -10.18
CA PRO A 14 -17.53 19.97 -11.51
C PRO A 14 -18.80 19.09 -11.56
N THR A 15 -19.81 19.50 -12.34
CA THR A 15 -21.09 18.78 -12.47
C THR A 15 -21.12 17.77 -13.61
N GLY A 16 -20.09 17.75 -14.47
CA GLY A 16 -20.02 16.91 -15.68
C GLY A 16 -19.11 15.68 -15.58
N PHE A 17 -18.89 15.11 -14.40
CA PHE A 17 -18.02 13.94 -14.28
C PHE A 17 -18.70 12.68 -14.88
N PRO A 18 -17.96 11.81 -15.59
CA PRO A 18 -18.50 10.53 -16.05
C PRO A 18 -18.76 9.60 -14.86
N TRP A 19 -19.86 8.85 -14.87
CA TRP A 19 -20.23 7.92 -13.78
C TRP A 19 -19.13 6.89 -13.44
N GLN A 20 -18.19 6.68 -14.36
CA GLN A 20 -16.97 5.90 -14.17
C GLN A 20 -16.12 6.39 -12.99
N ALA A 21 -15.99 7.71 -12.79
CA ALA A 21 -15.10 8.26 -11.76
C ALA A 21 -15.55 7.90 -10.32
N PRO A 22 -16.82 8.11 -9.92
CA PRO A 22 -17.30 7.63 -8.63
C PRO A 22 -17.27 6.12 -8.50
N THR A 23 -17.61 5.36 -9.55
CA THR A 23 -17.63 3.90 -9.48
C THR A 23 -16.24 3.33 -9.24
N LEU A 24 -15.22 3.83 -9.96
CA LEU A 24 -13.84 3.41 -9.74
C LEU A 24 -13.35 3.81 -8.34
N THR A 25 -13.69 5.02 -7.89
CA THR A 25 -13.36 5.48 -6.52
C THR A 25 -14.00 4.59 -5.46
N ALA A 26 -15.28 4.26 -5.62
CA ALA A 26 -15.99 3.37 -4.72
C ALA A 26 -15.37 1.97 -4.69
N ALA A 27 -14.99 1.42 -5.86
CA ALA A 27 -14.31 0.14 -5.95
C ALA A 27 -12.95 0.14 -5.25
N THR A 28 -12.11 1.15 -5.50
CA THR A 28 -10.80 1.28 -4.84
C THR A 28 -10.95 1.45 -3.34
N GLN A 29 -11.95 2.19 -2.89
CA GLN A 29 -12.15 2.47 -1.48
C GLN A 29 -12.76 1.29 -0.73
N LEU A 30 -13.62 0.50 -1.39
CA LEU A 30 -14.08 -0.78 -0.87
C LEU A 30 -12.91 -1.76 -0.70
N LEU A 31 -12.03 -1.86 -1.70
CA LEU A 31 -10.85 -2.72 -1.62
C LEU A 31 -9.90 -2.28 -0.49
N ASN A 32 -9.70 -0.97 -0.32
CA ASN A 32 -8.94 -0.41 0.80
C ASN A 32 -9.57 -0.77 2.16
N ALA A 33 -10.90 -0.63 2.30
CA ALA A 33 -11.61 -0.97 3.52
C ALA A 33 -11.50 -2.47 3.85
N ILE A 34 -11.62 -3.35 2.86
CA ILE A 34 -11.42 -4.79 3.04
C ILE A 34 -9.99 -5.09 3.54
N GLY A 35 -8.97 -4.46 2.95
CA GLY A 35 -7.58 -4.58 3.39
C GLY A 35 -7.40 -4.12 4.85
N ALA A 36 -8.00 -2.99 5.22
CA ALA A 36 -7.96 -2.50 6.60
C ALA A 36 -8.65 -3.47 7.58
N LEU A 37 -9.80 -4.05 7.22
CA LEU A 37 -10.50 -5.04 8.04
C LEU A 37 -9.64 -6.31 8.26
N PHE A 38 -8.97 -6.79 7.21
CA PHE A 38 -8.04 -7.93 7.36
C PHE A 38 -6.86 -7.59 8.27
N LEU A 39 -6.31 -6.38 8.17
CA LEU A 39 -5.24 -5.94 9.06
C LEU A 39 -5.71 -5.89 10.52
N VAL A 40 -6.89 -5.34 10.79
CA VAL A 40 -7.48 -5.31 12.15
C VAL A 40 -7.69 -6.73 12.68
N MET A 41 -8.18 -7.64 11.84
CA MET A 41 -8.37 -9.04 12.21
C MET A 41 -7.02 -9.74 12.50
N ALA A 42 -5.98 -9.45 11.72
CA ALA A 42 -4.63 -9.98 11.93
C ALA A 42 -4.03 -9.45 13.25
N MET A 43 -4.16 -8.15 13.52
CA MET A 43 -3.71 -7.55 14.77
C MET A 43 -4.49 -8.04 15.99
N SER A 44 -5.75 -8.45 15.82
CA SER A 44 -6.57 -9.00 16.91
C SER A 44 -6.18 -10.44 17.28
N ARG A 45 -5.54 -11.19 16.38
CA ARG A 45 -5.10 -12.59 16.61
C ARG A 45 -3.59 -12.76 16.79
N GLY A 46 -2.79 -11.74 16.49
CA GLY A 46 -1.34 -11.78 16.58
C GLY A 46 -0.76 -10.63 17.40
N LYS A 47 0.53 -10.70 17.72
CA LYS A 47 1.24 -9.59 18.37
C LYS A 47 1.31 -8.41 17.38
N ALA A 48 0.77 -7.25 17.76
CA ALA A 48 0.78 -6.04 16.92
C ALA A 48 2.20 -5.63 16.49
N SER A 49 3.20 -5.88 17.35
CA SER A 49 4.63 -5.66 17.08
C SER A 49 5.19 -6.48 15.93
N VAL A 50 4.56 -7.61 15.56
CA VAL A 50 4.98 -8.48 14.46
C VAL A 50 4.11 -8.26 13.22
N VAL A 51 2.81 -8.04 13.41
CA VAL A 51 1.86 -7.88 12.29
C VAL A 51 2.07 -6.58 11.52
N ALA A 52 2.29 -5.46 12.21
CA ALA A 52 2.42 -4.14 11.57
C ALA A 52 3.68 -4.02 10.68
N PRO A 53 4.88 -4.49 11.10
CA PRO A 53 6.08 -4.42 10.27
C PRO A 53 5.99 -5.32 9.04
N ILE A 54 5.49 -6.55 9.20
CA ILE A 54 5.28 -7.48 8.09
C ILE A 54 4.33 -6.86 7.06
N THR A 55 3.23 -6.24 7.50
CA THR A 55 2.25 -5.63 6.58
C THR A 55 2.88 -4.50 5.76
N ASN A 56 3.69 -3.63 6.37
CA ASN A 56 4.37 -2.54 5.68
C ASN A 56 5.45 -3.05 4.70
N ALA A 57 6.19 -4.08 5.10
CA ALA A 57 7.18 -4.71 4.23
C ALA A 57 6.53 -5.43 3.03
N LEU A 58 5.33 -5.98 3.20
CA LEU A 58 4.64 -6.72 2.15
C LEU A 58 4.08 -5.81 1.05
N ALA A 59 3.79 -4.54 1.35
CA ALA A 59 3.21 -3.58 0.40
C ALA A 59 3.99 -3.46 -0.93
N PRO A 60 5.33 -3.21 -0.95
CA PRO A 60 6.09 -3.20 -2.20
C PRO A 60 6.08 -4.55 -2.91
N VAL A 61 6.19 -5.66 -2.19
CA VAL A 61 6.20 -7.02 -2.76
C VAL A 61 4.90 -7.30 -3.52
N LEU A 62 3.76 -7.08 -2.88
CA LEU A 62 2.44 -7.27 -3.48
C LEU A 62 2.22 -6.34 -4.68
N THR A 63 2.65 -5.08 -4.58
CA THR A 63 2.51 -4.11 -5.67
C THR A 63 3.33 -4.50 -6.90
N ILE A 64 4.56 -5.01 -6.69
CA ILE A 64 5.43 -5.51 -7.75
C ILE A 64 4.80 -6.76 -8.39
N ALA A 65 4.37 -7.72 -7.57
CA ALA A 65 3.74 -8.96 -8.05
C ALA A 65 2.48 -8.67 -8.88
N LEU A 66 1.60 -7.79 -8.40
CA LEU A 66 0.39 -7.38 -9.12
C LEU A 66 0.74 -6.67 -10.43
N SER A 67 1.72 -5.77 -10.41
CA SER A 67 2.16 -5.07 -11.63
C SER A 67 2.67 -6.05 -12.69
N LEU A 68 3.54 -6.99 -12.31
CA LEU A 68 4.06 -7.99 -13.23
C LEU A 68 2.96 -8.93 -13.75
N ALA A 69 2.01 -9.33 -12.89
CA ALA A 69 0.89 -10.20 -13.26
C ALA A 69 -0.07 -9.53 -14.24
N VAL A 70 -0.38 -8.24 -14.04
CA VAL A 70 -1.31 -7.47 -14.88
C VAL A 70 -0.68 -7.04 -16.20
N TYR A 71 0.52 -6.45 -16.16
CA TYR A 71 1.15 -5.87 -17.34
C TYR A 71 1.91 -6.90 -18.20
N ARG A 72 2.26 -8.08 -17.65
CA ARG A 72 2.98 -9.17 -18.34
C ARG A 72 4.19 -8.73 -19.18
N SER A 73 4.81 -7.61 -18.81
CA SER A 73 5.96 -7.03 -19.51
C SER A 73 7.20 -7.16 -18.63
N VAL A 74 8.34 -7.43 -19.27
CA VAL A 74 9.62 -7.52 -18.57
C VAL A 74 10.06 -6.10 -18.21
N PRO A 75 10.31 -5.80 -16.92
CA PRO A 75 10.72 -4.47 -16.50
C PRO A 75 12.07 -4.09 -17.10
N SER A 76 12.24 -2.80 -17.43
CA SER A 76 13.53 -2.26 -17.88
C SER A 76 14.62 -2.41 -16.80
N VAL A 77 15.89 -2.20 -17.18
CA VAL A 77 17.03 -2.31 -16.27
C VAL A 77 16.86 -1.39 -15.04
N TYR A 78 16.39 -0.16 -15.24
CA TYR A 78 16.15 0.79 -14.14
C TYR A 78 14.99 0.38 -13.23
N GLN A 79 13.90 -0.15 -13.80
CA GLN A 79 12.78 -0.66 -13.02
C GLN A 79 13.18 -1.89 -12.20
N SER A 80 13.97 -2.79 -12.79
CA SER A 80 14.51 -3.97 -12.11
C SER A 80 15.42 -3.57 -10.95
N ALA A 81 16.30 -2.58 -11.14
CA ALA A 81 17.12 -2.03 -10.06
C ALA A 81 16.27 -1.43 -8.93
N GLY A 82 15.20 -0.70 -9.27
CA GLY A 82 14.24 -0.17 -8.29
C GLY A 82 13.50 -1.26 -7.53
N ILE A 83 13.09 -2.33 -8.21
CA ILE A 83 12.45 -3.51 -7.60
C ILE A 83 13.40 -4.16 -6.60
N VAL A 84 14.66 -4.42 -6.99
CA VAL A 84 15.66 -5.02 -6.10
C VAL A 84 15.90 -4.15 -4.87
N LEU A 85 16.02 -2.83 -5.05
CA LEU A 85 16.22 -1.90 -3.93
C LEU A 85 15.01 -1.85 -2.99
N ALA A 86 13.80 -1.84 -3.54
CA ALA A 86 12.56 -1.86 -2.76
C ALA A 86 12.42 -3.16 -1.96
N LEU A 87 12.73 -4.30 -2.56
CA LEU A 87 12.72 -5.60 -1.88
C LEU A 87 13.79 -5.65 -0.77
N ALA A 88 15.01 -5.21 -1.05
CA ALA A 88 16.08 -5.15 -0.06
C ALA A 88 15.70 -4.26 1.13
N GLY A 89 15.15 -3.07 0.89
CA GLY A 89 14.70 -2.15 1.94
C GLY A 89 13.54 -2.73 2.76
N SER A 90 12.55 -3.33 2.10
CA SER A 90 11.43 -4.03 2.76
C SER A 90 11.93 -5.17 3.66
N THR A 91 12.83 -6.01 3.16
CA THR A 91 13.42 -7.10 3.94
C THR A 91 14.21 -6.57 5.15
N LEU A 92 15.02 -5.51 4.97
CA LEU A 92 15.77 -4.89 6.06
C LEU A 92 14.86 -4.33 7.15
N MET A 93 13.71 -3.75 6.76
CA MET A 93 12.69 -3.24 7.70
C MET A 93 12.11 -4.37 8.57
N VAL A 94 11.84 -5.55 7.99
CA VAL A 94 11.37 -6.72 8.77
C VAL A 94 12.43 -7.14 9.79
N TYR A 95 13.67 -7.37 9.35
CA TYR A 95 14.75 -7.82 10.23
C TYR A 95 15.04 -6.84 11.37
N THR A 96 15.08 -5.54 11.08
CA THR A 96 15.29 -4.52 12.10
C THR A 96 14.13 -4.46 13.09
N THR A 97 12.92 -4.75 12.64
CA THR A 97 11.77 -4.75 13.55
C THR A 97 11.69 -6.01 14.40
N GLU A 98 12.01 -7.19 13.86
CA GLU A 98 12.13 -8.42 14.65
C GLU A 98 13.18 -8.26 15.75
N LYS A 99 14.34 -7.71 15.42
CA LYS A 99 15.40 -7.39 16.39
C LYS A 99 14.93 -6.39 17.46
N SER A 100 14.19 -5.36 17.05
CA SER A 100 13.67 -4.35 17.98
C SER A 100 12.59 -4.92 18.92
N ALA A 101 11.80 -5.88 18.43
CA ALA A 101 10.81 -6.59 19.25
C ALA A 101 11.49 -7.51 20.27
N GLU A 102 12.54 -8.25 19.87
CA GLU A 102 13.31 -9.13 20.77
C GLU A 102 13.96 -8.34 21.92
N LEU A 103 14.55 -7.18 21.62
CA LEU A 103 15.16 -6.30 22.63
C LEU A 103 14.14 -5.69 23.61
N ALA A 104 12.87 -5.59 23.23
CA ALA A 104 11.81 -5.08 24.11
C ALA A 104 11.23 -6.17 25.04
N GLU A 105 11.44 -7.44 24.72
CA GLU A 105 11.01 -8.60 25.51
C GLU A 105 12.11 -9.13 26.45
N ALA A 106 13.35 -8.65 26.33
CA ALA A 106 14.52 -9.01 27.16
C ALA A 106 14.77 -8.04 28.32
#